data_AF-A0A8T1ABR9-F1
#
_entry.id   AF-A0A8T1ABR9-F1
#
_cell.length_a   1.000
_cell.length_b   1.000
_cell.length_c   1.000
_cell.angle_alpha   90.00
_cell.angle_beta   90.00
_cell.angle_gamma   90.00
#
_symmetry.space_group_name_H-M   'P 1'
#
loop_
_entity.id
_entity.type
_entity.pdbx_description
1 polymer ?
#
loop_
_entity_poly.entity_id
_entity_poly.type
_entity_poly.pdbx_seq_one_letter_code
_entity_poly.pdbx_strand_id
1 'polypeptide(L)' 'MIIWTHNLCKELGLRRKKTILYDGNQAAIKVIEVNTGDYKVKGIDLKYHKIRDCVEQKEFALEYCPSEDMLADI' A
#
# COMPACT_ATOMS: atom_id res chain seq x y z
N MET A 1 -0.49 0.39 -9.58
CA MET A 1 0.65 0.70 -10.48
C MET A 1 2.01 0.62 -9.79
N ILE A 2 2.12 0.83 -8.47
CA ILE A 2 3.41 0.91 -7.77
C ILE A 2 4.37 -0.27 -8.02
N ILE A 3 3.88 -1.50 -7.94
CA ILE A 3 4.69 -2.72 -8.15
C ILE A 3 5.23 -2.80 -9.59
N TRP A 4 4.42 -2.39 -10.56
CA TRP A 4 4.87 -2.37 -11.95
C TRP A 4 5.99 -1.35 -12.16
N THR A 5 5.84 -0.14 -11.61
CA THR A 5 6.89 0.89 -11.67
C THR A 5 8.17 0.44 -10.96
N HIS A 6 8.03 -0.25 -9.83
CA HIS A 6 9.16 -0.82 -9.10
C HIS A 6 9.90 -1.88 -9.90
N ASN A 7 9.17 -2.76 -10.59
CA ASN A 7 9.72 -3.77 -11.49
C ASN A 7 10.42 -3.13 -12.68
N LEU A 8 9.79 -2.13 -13.32
CA LEU A 8 10.40 -1.39 -14.42
C LEU A 8 11.71 -0.72 -14.00
N CYS A 9 11.73 -0.02 -12.86
CA CYS A 9 12.97 0.58 -12.35
C CYS A 9 14.05 -0.47 -12.09
N LYS A 10 13.67 -1.66 -11.61
CA LYS A 10 14.60 -2.77 -11.39
C LYS A 10 15.19 -3.29 -12.70
N GLU A 11 14.37 -3.46 -13.74
CA GLU A 11 14.81 -3.87 -15.08
C GLU A 11 15.73 -2.83 -15.73
N LEU A 12 15.47 -1.55 -15.51
CA LEU A 12 16.29 -0.45 -16.00
C LEU A 12 17.54 -0.16 -15.14
N GLY A 13 17.78 -0.92 -14.06
CA GLY A 13 18.92 -0.72 -13.16
C GLY A 13 18.86 0.59 -12.36
N LEU A 14 17.68 1.19 -12.21
CA LEU A 14 17.50 2.46 -11.52
C LEU A 14 17.43 2.26 -10.01
N ARG A 15 18.23 3.05 -9.27
CA ARG A 15 18.18 3.07 -7.81
C ARG A 15 16.90 3.77 -7.34
N ARG A 16 16.10 3.08 -6.53
CA ARG A 16 14.89 3.63 -5.91
C ARG A 16 15.13 3.98 -4.45
N LYS A 17 14.45 5.02 -3.98
CA LYS A 17 14.26 5.30 -2.55
C LYS A 17 13.02 4.57 -2.05
N LYS A 18 12.90 4.38 -0.73
CA LYS A 18 11.68 3.86 -0.10
C LYS A 18 10.48 4.67 -0.58
N THR A 19 9.46 4.01 -1.12
CA THR A 19 8.23 4.67 -1.53
C THR A 19 7.24 4.68 -0.38
N ILE A 20 6.62 5.83 -0.11
CA ILE A 20 5.53 5.98 0.84
C ILE A 20 4.26 6.20 0.02
N LEU A 21 3.23 5.40 0.27
CA LEU A 21 1.89 5.57 -0.26
C LEU A 21 1.01 6.19 0.82
N TYR A 22 0.23 7.18 0.41
CA TYR A 22 -0.68 7.90 1.27
C TYR A 22 -2.12 7.46 1.02
N ASP A 23 -2.85 7.14 2.08
CA ASP A 23 -4.25 6.69 2.02
C ASP A 23 -5.07 7.41 3.12
N GLY A 24 -6.29 7.85 2.80
CA GLY A 24 -7.17 8.55 3.76
C GLY A 24 -8.11 7.61 4.51
N ASN A 25 -8.13 6.33 4.17
CA ASN A 25 -8.91 5.32 4.85
C ASN A 25 -8.09 4.72 6.00
N GLN A 26 -8.11 5.42 7.13
CA GLN A 26 -7.42 4.99 8.34
C GLN A 26 -7.84 3.58 8.81
N ALA A 27 -9.10 3.19 8.58
CA ALA A 27 -9.56 1.83 8.88
C ALA A 27 -8.87 0.79 7.99
N ALA A 28 -8.71 1.07 6.70
CA ALA A 28 -8.01 0.18 5.78
C ALA A 28 -6.52 0.02 6.14
N ILE A 29 -5.85 1.12 6.48
CA ILE A 29 -4.46 1.09 6.96
C ILE A 29 -4.34 0.23 8.22
N LYS A 30 -5.23 0.44 9.18
CA LYS A 30 -5.22 -0.31 10.44
C LYS A 30 -5.50 -1.80 10.26
N VAL A 31 -6.35 -2.17 9.30
CA VAL A 31 -6.58 -3.59 8.94
C VAL A 31 -5.30 -4.24 8.40
N ILE A 32 -4.46 -3.50 7.67
CA ILE A 32 -3.17 -3.99 7.18
C ILE A 32 -2.16 -4.16 8.33
N GLU A 33 -2.16 -3.23 9.29
CA GLU A 33 -1.21 -3.24 10.43
C GLU A 33 -1.55 -4.28 11.51
N VAL A 34 -2.83 -4.48 11.83
CA VAL A 34 -3.28 -5.19 13.05
C VAL A 34 -3.22 -6.72 12.95
N ASN A 35 -2.84 -7.28 11.81
CA ASN A 35 -2.59 -8.73 11.67
C ASN A 35 -3.79 -9.61 12.11
N THR A 36 -5.02 -9.21 11.77
CA THR A 36 -6.22 -10.00 12.01
C THR A 36 -6.48 -10.90 10.80
N GLY A 37 -5.94 -12.12 10.84
CA GLY A 37 -6.17 -13.17 9.83
C GLY A 37 -7.64 -13.60 9.62
N ASP A 38 -8.59 -12.94 10.29
CA ASP A 38 -10.01 -13.29 10.34
C ASP A 38 -10.95 -12.24 9.73
N TYR A 39 -10.44 -11.14 9.15
CA TYR A 39 -11.29 -10.10 8.54
C TYR A 39 -11.85 -10.54 7.16
N LYS A 40 -12.81 -11.47 7.16
CA LYS A 40 -13.36 -12.07 5.94
C LYS A 40 -14.53 -11.28 5.37
N VAL A 41 -14.23 -10.39 4.44
CA VAL A 41 -15.19 -9.91 3.42
C VAL A 41 -14.63 -10.31 2.06
N LYS A 42 -15.27 -11.28 1.38
CA LYS A 42 -14.73 -11.96 0.17
C LYS A 42 -14.18 -11.05 -0.94
N GLY A 43 -14.71 -9.83 -1.09
CA GLY A 43 -14.25 -8.87 -2.10
C GLY A 43 -13.06 -8.00 -1.68
N ILE A 44 -12.80 -7.91 -0.38
CA ILE A 44 -11.79 -7.07 0.25
C ILE A 44 -10.50 -7.89 0.45
N ASP A 45 -10.62 -9.17 0.83
CA ASP A 45 -9.49 -10.06 1.14
C ASP A 45 -8.35 -10.02 0.12
N LEU A 46 -8.66 -10.19 -1.18
CA LEU A 46 -7.60 -10.33 -2.19
C LEU A 46 -6.74 -9.07 -2.34
N LYS A 47 -7.37 -7.88 -2.32
CA LYS A 47 -6.64 -6.61 -2.45
C LYS A 47 -5.82 -6.33 -1.19
N TYR A 48 -6.39 -6.60 -0.02
CA TYR A 48 -5.77 -6.32 1.26
C TYR A 48 -4.60 -7.25 1.55
N HIS A 49 -4.76 -8.56 1.29
CA HIS A 49 -3.64 -9.51 1.38
C HIS A 49 -2.50 -9.10 0.46
N LYS A 50 -2.78 -8.75 -0.80
CA LYS A 50 -1.72 -8.34 -1.73
C LYS A 50 -0.98 -7.09 -1.27
N ILE A 51 -1.70 -6.07 -0.78
CA ILE A 51 -1.08 -4.83 -0.27
C ILE A 51 -0.26 -5.13 0.98
N ARG A 52 -0.80 -5.92 1.92
CA ARG A 52 -0.09 -6.34 3.12
C ARG A 52 1.20 -7.07 2.79
N ASP A 53 1.15 -8.07 1.92
CA ASP A 53 2.34 -8.85 1.54
C ASP A 53 3.43 -7.94 0.95
N CYS A 54 3.04 -6.90 0.19
CA CYS A 54 3.98 -5.91 -0.35
C CYS A 54 4.57 -4.99 0.74
N VAL A 55 3.77 -4.59 1.74
CA VAL A 55 4.23 -3.80 2.90
C VAL A 55 5.18 -4.62 3.78
N GLU A 56 4.85 -5.89 4.03
CA GLU A 56 5.69 -6.83 4.79
C GLU A 56 7.03 -7.09 4.09
N GLN A 57 7.01 -7.21 2.76
CA GLN A 57 8.22 -7.32 1.92
C GLN A 57 9.00 -6.00 1.80
N LYS A 58 8.51 -4.92 2.42
CA LYS A 58 9.11 -3.57 2.40
C LYS A 58 9.25 -2.98 0.99
N GLU A 59 8.38 -3.39 0.06
CA GLU A 59 8.33 -2.79 -1.28
C GLU A 59 7.91 -1.32 -1.21
N PHE A 60 6.97 -0.99 -0.31
CA PHE A 60 6.57 0.37 0.03
C PHE A 60 6.06 0.44 1.49
N ALA A 61 5.94 1.66 2.02
CA ALA A 61 5.23 1.93 3.27
C ALA A 61 3.86 2.56 2.98
N LEU A 62 2.91 2.35 3.87
CA LEU A 62 1.59 2.96 3.82
C LEU A 62 1.46 3.92 5.01
N GLU A 63 1.06 5.16 4.74
CA GLU A 63 0.89 6.22 5.74
C GLU A 63 -0.46 6.90 5.56
N TYR A 64 -1.05 7.36 6.66
CA TYR A 64 -2.31 8.08 6.62
C TYR A 64 -2.11 9.50 6.07
N CYS A 65 -3.03 9.93 5.21
CA CYS A 65 -3.10 11.31 4.72
C CYS A 65 -4.51 11.88 4.93
N PRO A 66 -4.67 13.01 5.64
CA PRO A 66 -5.96 13.69 5.78
C PRO A 66 -6.53 14.11 4.42
N SER A 67 -7.87 14.16 4.30
CA SER A 67 -8.54 14.55 3.06
C SER A 67 -8.17 15.97 2.59
N GLU A 68 -7.84 16.88 3.51
CA GLU A 68 -7.39 18.25 3.19
C GLU A 68 -6.05 18.26 2.44
N ASP A 69 -5.20 17.25 2.66
CA ASP A 69 -3.88 17.10 2.05
C ASP A 69 -3.88 16.07 0.89
N MET A 70 -5.01 15.41 0.63
CA MET A 70 -5.12 14.37 -0.40
C MET A 70 -5.34 14.99 -1.78
N LEU A 71 -4.26 15.44 -2.41
CA LEU A 71 -4.27 15.94 -3.79
C LEU A 71 -4.83 14.94 -4.81
N ALA A 72 -4.89 13.65 -4.48
CA ALA A 72 -5.46 12.61 -5.34
C ALA A 72 -7.00 12.65 -5.43
N ASP A 73 -7.66 13.34 -4.51
CA ASP A 73 -9.12 13.48 -4.46
C ASP A 73 -9.64 14.77 -5.16
N ILE A 74 -8.73 15.55 -5.76
CA ILE A 74 -9.04 16.74 -6.59
C ILE A 74 -9.10 16.34 -8.07
#